data_AF-A0A352LXR4-F1
#
_entry.id   AF-A0A352LXR4-F1
#
_cell.length_a   1.000
_cell.length_b   1.000
_cell.length_c   1.000
_cell.angle_alpha   90.00
_cell.angle_beta   90.00
_cell.angle_gamma   90.00
#
_symmetry.space_group_name_H-M   'P 1'
#
loop_
_entity.id
_entity.type
_entity.pdbx_description
1 polymer ?
#
loop_
_entity_poly.entity_id
_entity_poly.type
_entity_poly.pdbx_seq_one_letter_code
_entity_poly.pdbx_strand_id
1 'polypeptide(L)'
;MGKRIVPVAVLIFLFFLFIPGFTARAAPSWAYPLENYWQRQTLKPFAKLVDPDFYIDRERLFPNRFYGYHAGVDLEVLPGEDEMALPVYAVGSGVVDFVGPVSGYGGVILQYLDDSKITALYGHVKIAGLKPRSGTRVTAGEKLTVLGRGYSPETGGERPHLHFALATGHRHYFAGHEKDLASLNANWLDPNNFLAYRLPSPIPTSSPLAPVTETVAALPSLWFRFLAWLNRLF
;
A
#
# COMPACT_ATOMS: atom_id res chain seq x y z
N MET A 1 -64.62 -16.47 48.43
CA MET A 1 -63.34 -17.14 48.14
C MET A 1 -63.01 -16.87 46.67
N GLY A 2 -62.33 -15.76 46.36
CA GLY A 2 -62.03 -15.33 44.98
C GLY A 2 -60.65 -14.69 44.95
N LYS A 3 -59.70 -15.36 44.31
CA LYS A 3 -58.27 -15.02 44.33
C LYS A 3 -58.02 -13.76 43.48
N ARG A 4 -57.41 -12.74 44.09
CA ARG A 4 -56.88 -11.56 43.38
C ARG A 4 -55.67 -11.98 42.54
N ILE A 5 -55.74 -11.72 41.25
CA ILE A 5 -54.62 -11.86 40.32
C ILE A 5 -53.84 -10.55 40.36
N VAL A 6 -52.57 -10.59 40.73
CA VAL A 6 -51.65 -9.45 40.66
C VAL A 6 -50.87 -9.57 39.34
N PRO A 7 -50.78 -8.53 38.50
CA PRO A 7 -50.02 -8.62 37.27
C PRO A 7 -48.52 -8.53 37.60
N VAL A 8 -47.75 -9.53 37.16
CA VAL A 8 -46.29 -9.51 37.22
C VAL A 8 -45.79 -8.65 36.06
N ALA A 9 -45.31 -7.44 36.36
CA ALA A 9 -44.59 -6.62 35.40
C ALA A 9 -43.21 -7.26 35.14
N VAL A 10 -42.98 -7.72 33.92
CA VAL A 10 -41.67 -8.22 33.47
C VAL A 10 -40.79 -7.01 33.17
N LEU A 11 -39.91 -6.67 34.11
CA LEU A 11 -38.90 -5.64 33.93
C LEU A 11 -37.70 -6.25 33.19
N ILE A 12 -37.58 -5.98 31.89
CA ILE A 12 -36.40 -6.39 31.11
C ILE A 12 -35.25 -5.43 31.47
N PHE A 13 -34.35 -5.87 32.33
CA PHE A 13 -33.08 -5.19 32.57
C PHE A 13 -32.12 -5.50 31.41
N LEU A 14 -31.95 -4.55 30.49
CA LEU A 14 -30.85 -4.54 29.53
C LEU A 14 -29.54 -4.29 30.29
N PHE A 15 -28.84 -5.37 30.64
CA PHE A 15 -27.47 -5.31 31.13
C PHE A 15 -26.55 -4.94 29.96
N PHE A 16 -26.20 -3.66 29.84
CA PHE A 16 -25.03 -3.27 29.05
C PHE A 16 -23.79 -3.74 29.81
N LEU A 17 -23.19 -4.84 29.34
CA LEU A 17 -21.87 -5.27 29.80
C LEU A 17 -20.87 -4.19 29.35
N PHE A 18 -20.56 -3.25 30.24
CA PHE A 18 -19.47 -2.31 30.03
C PHE A 18 -18.17 -3.09 30.17
N ILE A 19 -17.61 -3.56 29.05
CA ILE A 19 -16.27 -4.15 29.00
C ILE A 19 -15.27 -2.98 29.03
N PRO A 20 -14.61 -2.69 30.16
CA PRO A 20 -13.58 -1.66 30.18
C PRO A 20 -12.34 -2.27 29.54
N GLY A 21 -11.92 -1.77 28.38
CA GLY A 21 -10.62 -2.17 27.81
C GLY A 21 -10.45 -2.13 26.30
N PHE A 22 -11.51 -1.95 25.51
CA PHE A 22 -11.36 -1.70 24.07
C PHE A 22 -11.26 -0.20 23.81
N THR A 23 -10.07 0.37 23.97
CA THR A 23 -9.77 1.61 23.25
C THR A 23 -9.67 1.23 21.77
N ALA A 24 -10.63 1.69 20.96
CA ALA A 24 -10.52 1.56 19.52
C ALA A 24 -9.19 2.19 19.09
N ARG A 25 -8.29 1.39 18.52
CA ARG A 25 -7.05 1.92 17.93
C ARG A 25 -7.47 2.99 16.92
N ALA A 26 -6.95 4.20 17.07
CA ALA A 26 -7.19 5.26 16.10
C ALA A 26 -6.86 4.71 14.71
N ALA A 27 -7.80 4.86 13.77
CA ALA A 27 -7.58 4.45 12.39
C ALA A 27 -6.31 5.13 11.86
N PRO A 28 -5.47 4.40 11.09
CA PRO A 28 -4.28 5.01 10.53
C PRO A 28 -4.67 6.23 9.69
N SER A 29 -3.89 7.30 9.74
CA SER A 29 -4.14 8.51 8.95
C SER A 29 -3.76 8.35 7.48
N TRP A 30 -2.89 7.38 7.19
CA TRP A 30 -2.36 7.07 5.87
C TRP A 30 -2.25 5.56 5.69
N ALA A 31 -2.20 5.10 4.44
CA ALA A 31 -1.96 3.72 4.06
C ALA A 31 -1.20 3.64 2.74
N TYR A 32 -0.51 2.54 2.49
CA TYR A 32 0.01 2.28 1.15
C TYR A 32 -1.14 1.94 0.20
N PRO A 33 -1.13 2.44 -1.04
CA PRO A 33 -2.20 2.20 -2.00
C PRO A 33 -2.20 0.76 -2.54
N LEU A 34 -1.11 0.02 -2.34
CA LEU A 34 -0.92 -1.38 -2.68
C LEU A 34 0.07 -2.02 -1.70
N GLU A 35 -0.14 -3.27 -1.31
CA GLU A 35 0.80 -4.01 -0.45
C GLU A 35 2.16 -4.17 -1.12
N ASN A 36 3.25 -4.36 -0.36
CA ASN A 36 4.62 -4.42 -0.89
C ASN A 36 5.01 -3.19 -1.73
N TYR A 37 4.48 -2.02 -1.37
CA TYR A 37 4.63 -0.75 -2.09
C TYR A 37 6.07 -0.45 -2.56
N TRP A 38 7.05 -0.67 -1.68
CA TRP A 38 8.45 -0.39 -2.00
C TRP A 38 9.06 -1.41 -2.97
N GLN A 39 8.74 -2.70 -2.81
CA GLN A 39 9.27 -3.77 -3.65
C GLN A 39 8.73 -3.74 -5.07
N ARG A 40 7.56 -3.12 -5.28
CA ARG A 40 6.88 -3.08 -6.58
C ARG A 40 7.39 -1.99 -7.53
N GLN A 41 8.21 -1.04 -7.06
CA GLN A 41 8.68 0.09 -7.87
C GLN A 41 9.94 -0.25 -8.67
N THR A 42 9.81 -1.08 -9.72
CA THR A 42 10.96 -1.62 -10.44
C THR A 42 11.21 -1.00 -11.81
N LEU A 43 10.19 -0.41 -12.46
CA LEU A 43 10.31 0.06 -13.85
C LEU A 43 10.23 1.58 -14.02
N LYS A 44 9.18 2.23 -13.51
CA LYS A 44 8.95 3.68 -13.64
C LYS A 44 8.74 4.37 -12.29
N PRO A 45 9.84 4.69 -11.57
CA PRO A 45 9.75 5.51 -10.36
C PRO A 45 9.40 6.97 -10.69
N PHE A 46 9.12 7.76 -9.66
CA PHE A 46 8.87 9.19 -9.79
C PHE A 46 10.06 9.92 -10.44
N ALA A 47 9.76 10.92 -11.27
CA ALA A 47 10.75 11.73 -11.99
C ALA A 47 11.67 10.93 -12.94
N LYS A 48 11.35 9.67 -13.26
CA LYS A 48 12.05 8.95 -14.33
C LYS A 48 11.75 9.64 -15.66
N LEU A 49 12.79 10.12 -16.34
CA LEU A 49 12.66 10.52 -17.75
C LEU A 49 12.37 9.29 -18.58
N VAL A 50 11.28 9.37 -19.34
CA VAL A 50 10.85 8.36 -20.30
C VAL A 50 10.95 8.98 -21.69
N ASP A 51 11.88 8.48 -22.49
CA ASP A 51 12.24 8.95 -23.83
C ASP A 51 12.29 7.77 -24.81
N PRO A 52 12.55 7.96 -26.11
CA PRO A 52 12.62 6.84 -27.05
C PRO A 52 13.62 5.75 -26.64
N ASP A 53 14.75 6.14 -26.06
CA ASP A 53 15.81 5.22 -25.64
C ASP A 53 15.38 4.34 -24.46
N PHE A 54 14.55 4.86 -23.55
CA PHE A 54 13.95 4.08 -22.46
C PHE A 54 13.20 2.84 -22.97
N TYR A 55 12.64 2.89 -24.18
CA TYR A 55 11.81 1.82 -24.74
C TYR A 55 12.57 0.79 -25.58
N ILE A 56 13.85 1.03 -25.90
CA ILE A 56 14.66 0.08 -26.67
C ILE A 56 14.73 -1.25 -25.91
N ASP A 57 14.37 -2.33 -26.59
CA ASP A 57 14.28 -3.71 -26.06
C ASP A 57 13.21 -3.93 -24.97
N ARG A 58 12.26 -2.99 -24.82
CA ARG A 58 11.16 -3.03 -23.82
C ARG A 58 9.79 -2.81 -24.43
N GLU A 59 9.66 -2.90 -25.75
CA GLU A 59 8.46 -2.56 -26.50
C GLU A 59 7.25 -3.40 -26.08
N ARG A 60 7.48 -4.65 -25.71
CA ARG A 60 6.42 -5.55 -25.21
C ARG A 60 5.87 -5.11 -23.85
N LEU A 61 6.70 -4.50 -23.00
CA LEU A 61 6.31 -4.03 -21.67
C LEU A 61 5.57 -2.69 -21.73
N PHE A 62 5.86 -1.88 -22.76
CA PHE A 62 5.33 -0.53 -22.92
C PHE A 62 4.74 -0.33 -24.32
N PRO A 63 3.51 -0.84 -24.55
CA PRO A 63 2.83 -0.69 -25.83
C PRO A 63 2.47 0.77 -26.13
N ASN A 64 2.26 1.61 -25.11
CA ASN A 64 2.13 3.05 -25.30
C ASN A 64 3.47 3.74 -25.03
N ARG A 65 3.87 4.63 -25.94
CA ARG A 65 5.13 5.36 -25.86
C ARG A 65 4.85 6.82 -25.51
N PHE A 66 4.97 7.13 -24.22
CA PHE A 66 4.92 8.48 -23.71
C PHE A 66 6.32 9.10 -23.65
N TYR A 67 6.36 10.43 -23.70
CA TYR A 67 7.59 11.21 -23.56
C TYR A 67 7.46 12.18 -22.39
N GLY A 68 8.48 12.24 -21.54
CA GLY A 68 8.59 13.19 -20.42
C GLY A 68 8.94 12.52 -19.09
N TYR A 69 8.92 13.32 -18.03
CA TYR A 69 9.18 12.89 -16.67
C TYR A 69 7.94 12.25 -16.06
N HIS A 70 8.07 11.00 -15.60
CA HIS A 70 6.99 10.22 -15.04
C HIS A 70 6.41 10.86 -13.77
N ALA A 71 5.11 11.19 -13.82
CA ALA A 71 4.40 11.93 -12.79
C ALA A 71 3.69 11.00 -11.79
N GLY A 72 4.47 10.14 -11.14
CA GLY A 72 3.97 9.16 -10.18
C GLY A 72 4.94 8.02 -9.98
N VAL A 73 4.50 6.96 -9.31
CA VAL A 73 5.22 5.69 -9.20
C VAL A 73 4.37 4.59 -9.84
N ASP A 74 5.02 3.73 -10.61
CA ASP A 74 4.41 2.48 -11.06
C ASP A 74 4.71 1.38 -10.04
N LEU A 75 3.65 0.78 -9.51
CA LEU A 75 3.72 -0.40 -8.64
C LEU A 75 3.41 -1.64 -9.46
N GLU A 76 4.44 -2.40 -9.83
CA GLU A 76 4.32 -3.62 -10.62
C GLU A 76 3.59 -4.74 -9.88
N VAL A 77 3.04 -5.65 -10.68
CA VAL A 77 2.66 -6.99 -10.24
C VAL A 77 3.93 -7.81 -9.96
N LEU A 78 3.96 -8.57 -8.85
CA LEU A 78 5.10 -9.44 -8.51
C LEU A 78 4.95 -10.81 -9.20
N PRO A 79 6.04 -11.58 -9.36
CA PRO A 79 5.96 -12.90 -9.97
C PRO A 79 4.91 -13.79 -9.30
N GLY A 80 3.99 -14.34 -10.11
CA GLY A 80 2.90 -15.21 -9.63
C GLY A 80 1.61 -14.49 -9.27
N GLU A 81 1.55 -13.16 -9.40
CA GLU A 81 0.34 -12.37 -9.13
C GLU A 81 -0.42 -11.94 -10.40
N ASP A 82 0.02 -12.37 -11.60
CA ASP A 82 -0.47 -11.90 -12.91
C ASP A 82 -1.98 -12.04 -13.13
N GLU A 83 -2.61 -13.02 -12.47
CA GLU A 83 -4.05 -13.28 -12.54
C GLU A 83 -4.78 -12.96 -11.22
N MET A 84 -4.08 -12.38 -10.25
CA MET A 84 -4.65 -12.06 -8.94
C MET A 84 -5.39 -10.72 -8.96
N ALA A 85 -6.54 -10.69 -8.29
CA ALA A 85 -7.28 -9.47 -8.05
C ALA A 85 -6.61 -8.64 -6.93
N LEU A 86 -5.51 -7.97 -7.26
CA LEU A 86 -4.71 -7.20 -6.29
C LEU A 86 -5.48 -5.97 -5.80
N PRO A 87 -5.78 -5.85 -4.49
CA PRO A 87 -6.58 -4.77 -3.95
C PRO A 87 -5.83 -3.43 -3.93
N VAL A 88 -6.51 -2.37 -4.35
CA VAL A 88 -6.03 -0.99 -4.30
C VAL A 88 -6.76 -0.26 -3.18
N TYR A 89 -6.01 0.42 -2.33
CA TYR A 89 -6.50 1.08 -1.11
C TYR A 89 -6.37 2.59 -1.19
N ALA A 90 -7.26 3.30 -0.48
CA ALA A 90 -7.18 4.74 -0.31
C ALA A 90 -5.94 5.10 0.52
N VAL A 91 -5.09 5.97 -0.02
CA VAL A 91 -3.84 6.38 0.61
C VAL A 91 -4.06 7.16 1.91
N GLY A 92 -5.19 7.87 2.02
CA GLY A 92 -5.56 8.70 3.16
C GLY A 92 -7.07 8.85 3.24
N SER A 93 -7.57 9.60 4.23
CA SER A 93 -8.98 9.99 4.26
C SER A 93 -9.27 11.10 3.25
N GLY A 94 -10.44 11.04 2.61
CA GLY A 94 -10.83 12.05 1.63
C GLY A 94 -12.10 11.69 0.88
N VAL A 95 -12.32 12.36 -0.25
CA VAL A 95 -13.47 12.16 -1.12
C VAL A 95 -13.01 11.67 -2.48
N VAL A 96 -13.66 10.64 -3.00
CA VAL A 96 -13.50 10.21 -4.39
C VAL A 96 -14.13 11.27 -5.29
N ASP A 97 -13.32 12.00 -6.05
CA ASP A 97 -13.78 13.08 -6.92
C ASP A 97 -14.14 12.57 -8.31
N PHE A 98 -13.37 11.60 -8.82
CA PHE A 98 -13.56 11.07 -10.17
C PHE A 98 -13.40 9.56 -10.19
N VAL A 99 -14.24 8.90 -10.97
CA VAL A 99 -14.10 7.49 -11.37
C VAL A 99 -14.47 7.39 -12.84
N GLY A 100 -13.54 6.96 -13.70
CA GLY A 100 -13.84 6.85 -15.12
C GLY A 100 -12.63 6.47 -15.98
N PRO A 101 -12.88 6.20 -17.28
CA PRO A 101 -11.81 5.95 -18.23
C PRO A 101 -11.07 7.24 -18.59
N VAL A 102 -9.74 7.18 -18.64
CA VAL A 102 -8.86 8.27 -19.09
C VAL A 102 -7.88 7.72 -20.12
N SER A 103 -7.72 8.45 -21.23
CA SER A 103 -6.79 8.06 -22.30
C SER A 103 -5.37 7.90 -21.75
N GLY A 104 -4.72 6.80 -22.11
CA GLY A 104 -3.38 6.43 -21.61
C GLY A 104 -3.35 5.72 -20.26
N TYR A 105 -4.42 5.80 -19.45
CA TYR A 105 -4.52 5.11 -18.16
C TYR A 105 -5.47 3.92 -18.16
N GLY A 106 -6.50 3.92 -19.02
CA GLY A 106 -7.63 3.04 -18.80
C GLY A 106 -8.47 3.55 -17.63
N GLY A 107 -8.77 2.70 -16.65
CA GLY A 107 -9.57 3.09 -15.48
C GLY A 107 -8.77 3.95 -14.50
N VAL A 108 -9.39 5.05 -14.04
CA VAL A 108 -8.80 5.99 -13.08
C VAL A 108 -9.78 6.26 -11.93
N ILE A 109 -9.22 6.37 -10.73
CA ILE A 109 -9.86 7.00 -9.57
C ILE A 109 -9.05 8.23 -9.18
N LEU A 110 -9.71 9.37 -8.97
CA LEU A 110 -9.13 10.52 -8.27
C LEU A 110 -9.75 10.63 -6.88
N GLN A 111 -8.89 10.81 -5.88
CA GLN A 111 -9.28 11.04 -4.51
C GLN A 111 -8.69 12.37 -4.03
N TYR A 112 -9.56 13.30 -3.66
CA TYR A 112 -9.14 14.54 -2.99
C TYR A 112 -8.98 14.29 -1.49
N LEU A 113 -7.76 14.48 -1.01
CA LEU A 113 -7.38 14.19 0.37
C LEU A 113 -7.78 15.35 1.29
N ASP A 114 -8.31 15.02 2.47
CA ASP A 114 -8.71 16.02 3.45
C ASP A 114 -7.51 16.91 3.83
N ASP A 115 -7.76 18.20 4.05
CA ASP A 115 -6.84 19.22 4.59
C ASP A 115 -5.47 19.39 3.89
N SER A 116 -5.32 18.96 2.64
CA SER A 116 -4.00 18.94 1.98
C SER A 116 -3.91 19.63 0.62
N LYS A 117 -5.03 19.96 -0.04
CA LYS A 117 -5.05 20.36 -1.47
C LYS A 117 -4.28 19.38 -2.37
N ILE A 118 -4.24 18.10 -1.97
CA ILE A 118 -3.60 17.03 -2.72
C ILE A 118 -4.70 16.13 -3.30
N THR A 119 -4.53 15.77 -4.56
CA THR A 119 -5.34 14.74 -5.22
C THR A 119 -4.48 13.53 -5.49
N ALA A 120 -4.87 12.39 -4.92
CA ALA A 120 -4.29 11.09 -5.25
C ALA A 120 -4.95 10.53 -6.52
N LEU A 121 -4.12 10.11 -7.47
CA LEU A 121 -4.55 9.46 -8.71
C LEU A 121 -4.16 7.98 -8.65
N TYR A 122 -5.12 7.11 -8.95
CA TYR A 122 -4.97 5.66 -9.07
C TYR A 122 -5.32 5.25 -10.49
N GLY A 123 -4.31 5.00 -11.32
CA GLY A 123 -4.47 4.61 -12.73
C GLY A 123 -4.34 3.11 -12.96
N HIS A 124 -4.78 2.65 -14.13
CA HIS A 124 -4.76 1.23 -14.54
C HIS A 124 -5.57 0.32 -13.60
N VAL A 125 -6.68 0.83 -13.05
CA VAL A 125 -7.53 0.10 -12.12
C VAL A 125 -8.85 -0.35 -12.74
N LYS A 126 -9.46 -1.40 -12.17
CA LYS A 126 -10.79 -1.83 -12.59
C LYS A 126 -11.83 -0.83 -12.09
N ILE A 127 -12.65 -0.29 -12.99
CA ILE A 127 -13.72 0.66 -12.64
C ILE A 127 -15.13 0.08 -12.80
N ALA A 128 -15.26 -1.06 -13.49
CA ALA A 128 -16.54 -1.72 -13.67
C ALA A 128 -17.04 -2.33 -12.34
N GLY A 129 -18.28 -2.00 -11.97
CA GLY A 129 -18.94 -2.55 -10.78
C GLY A 129 -18.45 -1.98 -9.45
N LEU A 130 -17.78 -0.83 -9.47
CA LEU A 130 -17.25 -0.20 -8.27
C LEU A 130 -18.33 0.23 -7.28
N LYS A 131 -18.06 -0.02 -6.00
CA LYS A 131 -18.87 0.44 -4.87
C LYS A 131 -18.69 1.95 -4.62
N PRO A 132 -17.47 2.48 -4.45
CA PRO A 132 -17.30 3.92 -4.35
C PRO A 132 -17.52 4.57 -5.73
N ARG A 133 -18.40 5.58 -5.74
CA ARG A 133 -18.63 6.48 -6.88
C ARG A 133 -18.07 7.87 -6.55
N SER A 134 -17.98 8.75 -7.53
CA SER A 134 -17.73 10.18 -7.27
C SER A 134 -18.65 10.71 -6.16
N GLY A 135 -18.08 11.46 -5.23
CA GLY A 135 -18.71 11.95 -4.00
C GLY A 135 -18.58 11.02 -2.78
N THR A 136 -18.08 9.79 -2.94
CA THR A 136 -17.93 8.85 -1.82
C THR A 136 -16.79 9.30 -0.91
N ARG A 137 -17.07 9.46 0.38
CA ARG A 137 -16.03 9.62 1.40
C ARG A 137 -15.43 8.26 1.72
N VAL A 138 -14.10 8.21 1.75
CA VAL A 138 -13.32 7.00 2.07
C VAL A 138 -12.30 7.33 3.16
N THR A 139 -11.92 6.33 3.94
CA THR A 139 -10.87 6.46 4.97
C THR A 139 -9.55 5.84 4.50
N ALA A 140 -8.44 6.23 5.13
CA ALA A 140 -7.15 5.64 4.82
C ALA A 140 -7.16 4.11 5.00
N GLY A 141 -6.64 3.39 4.01
CA GLY A 141 -6.62 1.93 3.98
C GLY A 141 -7.95 1.29 3.54
N GLU A 142 -9.00 2.07 3.27
CA GLU A 142 -10.23 1.55 2.71
C GLU A 142 -9.99 1.02 1.29
N LYS A 143 -10.50 -0.18 0.99
CA LYS A 143 -10.38 -0.77 -0.35
C LYS A 143 -11.22 0.04 -1.34
N LEU A 144 -10.56 0.65 -2.32
CA LEU A 144 -11.19 1.36 -3.41
C LEU A 144 -11.61 0.40 -4.52
N THR A 145 -10.68 -0.45 -4.94
CA THR A 145 -10.82 -1.30 -6.13
C THR A 145 -9.79 -2.43 -6.14
N VAL A 146 -9.58 -3.05 -7.30
CA VAL A 146 -8.48 -3.94 -7.65
C VAL A 146 -7.80 -3.40 -8.92
N LEU A 147 -6.58 -3.87 -9.19
CA LEU A 147 -5.90 -3.57 -10.46
C LEU A 147 -6.74 -4.00 -11.66
N GLY A 148 -6.60 -3.24 -12.75
CA GLY A 148 -7.21 -3.56 -14.02
C GLY A 148 -6.54 -4.78 -14.65
N ARG A 149 -7.30 -5.52 -15.46
CA ARG A 149 -6.73 -6.60 -16.26
C ARG A 149 -5.68 -6.05 -17.22
N GLY A 150 -4.44 -6.53 -17.12
CA GLY A 150 -3.35 -6.13 -18.00
C GLY A 150 -3.66 -6.27 -19.49
N TYR A 151 -3.06 -5.41 -20.30
CA TYR A 151 -3.21 -5.36 -21.75
C TYR A 151 -4.67 -5.28 -22.21
N SER A 152 -5.49 -4.53 -21.48
CA SER A 152 -6.92 -4.39 -21.75
C SER A 152 -7.37 -2.93 -21.69
N PRO A 153 -8.63 -2.61 -22.03
CA PRO A 153 -9.16 -1.26 -21.85
C PRO A 153 -9.09 -0.76 -20.39
N GLU A 154 -9.10 -1.67 -19.40
CA GLU A 154 -8.98 -1.29 -17.97
C GLU A 154 -7.61 -0.69 -17.65
N THR A 155 -6.57 -1.03 -18.40
CA THR A 155 -5.20 -0.51 -18.22
C THR A 155 -4.75 0.41 -19.36
N GLY A 156 -5.65 0.77 -20.28
CA GLY A 156 -5.28 1.55 -21.46
C GLY A 156 -4.30 0.80 -22.39
N GLY A 157 -4.33 -0.53 -22.35
CA GLY A 157 -3.41 -1.39 -23.09
C GLY A 157 -2.07 -1.65 -22.40
N GLU A 158 -1.76 -0.99 -21.28
CA GLU A 158 -0.52 -1.23 -20.53
C GLU A 158 -0.50 -2.59 -19.84
N ARG A 159 0.70 -3.06 -19.49
CA ARG A 159 0.92 -4.19 -18.56
C ARG A 159 0.17 -3.97 -17.24
N PRO A 160 -0.11 -5.00 -16.44
CA PRO A 160 -0.77 -4.81 -15.15
C PRO A 160 0.19 -4.13 -14.16
N HIS A 161 -0.22 -2.99 -13.61
CA HIS A 161 0.47 -2.24 -12.55
C HIS A 161 -0.50 -1.20 -11.97
N LEU A 162 -0.17 -0.61 -10.82
CA LEU A 162 -0.82 0.62 -10.35
C LEU A 162 0.05 1.81 -10.73
N HIS A 163 -0.49 2.77 -11.47
CA HIS A 163 0.12 4.10 -11.52
C HIS A 163 -0.45 4.93 -10.37
N PHE A 164 0.40 5.28 -9.40
CA PHE A 164 0.01 6.06 -8.23
C PHE A 164 0.71 7.43 -8.22
N ALA A 165 -0.08 8.49 -8.16
CA ALA A 165 0.44 9.86 -8.21
C ALA A 165 -0.26 10.80 -7.22
N LEU A 166 0.41 11.88 -6.85
CA LEU A 166 -0.09 12.89 -5.91
C LEU A 166 0.03 14.29 -6.53
N ALA A 167 -1.06 14.80 -7.10
CA ALA A 167 -1.10 16.14 -7.67
C ALA A 167 -1.33 17.20 -6.57
N THR A 168 -0.62 18.33 -6.62
CA THR A 168 -0.81 19.47 -5.70
C THR A 168 -1.52 20.63 -6.36
N GLY A 169 -2.48 21.22 -5.65
CA GLY A 169 -3.20 22.41 -6.12
C GLY A 169 -4.21 22.14 -7.23
N HIS A 170 -4.32 20.89 -7.68
CA HIS A 170 -5.23 20.45 -8.72
C HIS A 170 -6.25 19.47 -8.16
N ARG A 171 -7.51 19.62 -8.58
CA ARG A 171 -8.58 18.65 -8.26
C ARG A 171 -8.68 17.56 -9.33
N HIS A 172 -8.52 17.93 -10.60
CA HIS A 172 -8.57 17.03 -11.75
C HIS A 172 -7.35 17.29 -12.63
N TYR A 173 -6.32 16.46 -12.51
CA TYR A 173 -5.10 16.56 -13.31
C TYR A 173 -4.61 15.16 -13.68
N PHE A 174 -4.42 14.93 -14.97
CA PHE A 174 -4.18 13.60 -15.54
C PHE A 174 -2.90 13.56 -16.40
N ALA A 175 -1.99 14.52 -16.22
CA ALA A 175 -0.73 14.51 -16.94
C ALA A 175 0.19 13.43 -16.35
N GLY A 176 0.22 12.23 -16.94
CA GLY A 176 1.09 11.15 -16.47
C GLY A 176 2.58 11.35 -16.74
N HIS A 177 2.92 12.29 -17.62
CA HIS A 177 4.27 12.71 -17.91
C HIS A 177 4.34 14.22 -18.05
N GLU A 178 5.36 14.83 -17.47
CA GLU A 178 5.61 16.27 -17.54
C GLU A 178 6.81 16.55 -18.45
N LYS A 179 6.77 17.67 -19.17
CA LYS A 179 7.80 18.01 -20.16
C LYS A 179 9.19 18.23 -19.55
N ASP A 180 9.24 18.69 -18.31
CA ASP A 180 10.45 19.06 -17.59
C ASP A 180 10.27 18.88 -16.07
N LEU A 181 11.38 18.83 -15.32
CA LEU A 181 11.35 18.70 -13.87
C LEU A 181 10.71 19.89 -13.16
N ALA A 182 10.74 21.08 -13.77
CA ALA A 182 10.13 22.27 -13.17
C ALA A 182 8.61 22.14 -13.14
N SER A 183 8.01 21.70 -14.25
CA SER A 183 6.58 21.42 -14.37
C SER A 183 6.19 20.26 -13.46
N LEU A 184 7.01 19.19 -13.42
CA LEU A 184 6.81 18.07 -12.50
C LEU A 184 6.74 18.52 -11.05
N ASN A 185 7.75 19.26 -10.57
CA ASN A 185 7.84 19.70 -9.17
C ASN A 185 6.80 20.76 -8.80
N ALA A 186 6.25 21.48 -9.79
CA ALA A 186 5.17 22.44 -9.56
C ALA A 186 3.81 21.75 -9.36
N ASN A 187 3.59 20.63 -10.04
CA ASN A 187 2.27 19.98 -10.10
C ASN A 187 2.16 18.70 -9.27
N TRP A 188 3.27 18.03 -8.97
CA TRP A 188 3.28 16.70 -8.37
C TRP A 188 4.20 16.60 -7.17
N LEU A 189 3.75 15.86 -6.15
CA LEU A 189 4.59 15.42 -5.05
C LEU A 189 5.18 14.05 -5.36
N ASP A 190 6.42 13.84 -4.95
CA ASP A 190 7.02 12.50 -4.91
C ASP A 190 6.25 11.61 -3.91
N PRO A 191 5.55 10.55 -4.37
CA PRO A 191 4.79 9.66 -3.50
C PRO A 191 5.64 8.97 -2.44
N ASN A 192 6.89 8.67 -2.75
CA ASN A 192 7.80 8.00 -1.82
C ASN A 192 8.17 8.93 -0.66
N ASN A 193 8.55 10.17 -0.95
CA ASN A 193 8.81 11.16 0.08
C ASN A 193 7.55 11.49 0.88
N PHE A 194 6.40 11.59 0.21
CA PHE A 194 5.13 11.83 0.88
C PHE A 194 4.80 10.75 1.90
N LEU A 195 4.96 9.47 1.54
CA LEU A 195 4.58 8.35 2.39
C LEU A 195 5.64 7.98 3.42
N ALA A 196 6.94 8.12 3.12
CA ALA A 196 8.02 7.72 4.03
C ALA A 196 7.93 8.38 5.42
N TYR A 197 7.52 9.65 5.50
CA TYR A 197 7.37 10.37 6.77
C TYR A 197 6.03 10.15 7.47
N ARG A 198 5.03 9.62 6.76
CA ARG A 198 3.65 9.44 7.24
C ARG A 198 3.35 8.02 7.68
N LEU A 199 4.06 7.07 7.07
CA LEU A 199 4.02 5.66 7.34
C LEU A 199 5.43 5.25 7.78
N PRO A 200 5.87 5.61 9.00
CA PRO A 200 7.06 4.97 9.54
C PRO A 200 6.80 3.47 9.50
N SER A 201 7.72 2.72 8.88
CA SER A 201 7.70 1.26 8.90
C SER A 201 7.35 0.81 10.32
N PRO A 202 6.57 -0.26 10.52
CA PRO A 202 6.55 -0.91 11.82
C PRO A 202 8.00 -1.28 12.10
N ILE A 203 8.69 -0.48 12.92
CA ILE A 203 9.90 -0.92 13.59
C ILE A 203 9.48 -2.24 14.21
N PRO A 204 10.14 -3.38 13.94
CA PRO A 204 9.88 -4.58 14.70
C PRO A 204 10.15 -4.22 16.16
N THR A 205 9.09 -4.01 16.94
CA THR A 205 9.16 -3.83 18.39
C THR A 205 9.42 -5.19 19.01
N SER A 206 10.63 -5.72 18.78
CA SER A 206 11.30 -6.72 19.59
C SER A 206 12.69 -6.97 19.01
N SER A 207 13.67 -6.19 19.45
CA SER A 207 14.96 -6.79 19.74
C SER A 207 15.09 -6.85 21.25
N PRO A 208 14.79 -7.98 21.91
CA PRO A 208 15.28 -8.19 23.26
C PRO A 208 16.77 -8.54 23.12
N LEU A 209 17.62 -7.54 22.93
CA LEU A 209 18.97 -7.65 23.47
C LEU A 209 18.86 -7.46 24.97
N ALA A 210 18.30 -8.46 25.64
CA ALA A 210 18.78 -8.80 26.96
C ALA A 210 20.29 -9.04 26.82
N PRO A 211 21.13 -8.53 27.73
CA PRO A 211 22.54 -8.88 27.73
C PRO A 211 22.63 -10.40 27.81
N VAL A 212 23.29 -11.02 26.83
CA VAL A 212 23.73 -12.41 26.95
C VAL A 212 24.72 -12.42 28.10
N THR A 213 24.25 -12.71 29.30
CA THR A 213 25.11 -13.18 30.37
C THR A 213 25.59 -14.55 29.95
N GLU A 214 26.83 -14.62 29.47
CA GLU A 214 27.54 -15.88 29.28
C GLU A 214 27.50 -16.67 30.59
N THR A 215 26.60 -17.65 30.66
CA THR A 215 26.68 -18.71 31.65
C THR A 215 27.70 -19.68 31.10
N VAL A 216 28.96 -19.51 31.51
CA VAL A 216 30.00 -20.52 31.34
C VAL A 216 29.57 -21.74 32.14
N ALA A 217 28.85 -22.66 31.49
CA ALA A 217 28.65 -23.99 32.00
C ALA A 217 29.99 -24.73 31.90
N ALA A 218 30.65 -24.90 33.05
CA ALA A 218 31.81 -25.74 33.21
C ALA A 218 31.51 -27.16 32.73
N LEU A 219 32.20 -27.61 31.68
CA LEU A 219 32.24 -29.01 31.29
C LEU A 219 33.17 -29.78 32.25
N PRO A 220 32.77 -30.97 32.75
CA PRO A 220 33.65 -31.78 33.57
C PRO A 220 34.80 -32.37 32.75
N SER A 221 36.00 -32.17 33.27
CA SER A 221 37.28 -32.69 32.82
C SER A 221 37.30 -34.21 32.71
N LEU A 222 37.31 -34.78 31.50
CA LEU A 222 37.65 -36.21 31.30
C LEU A 222 38.01 -36.55 29.84
N TRP A 223 38.88 -35.79 29.16
CA TRP A 223 39.48 -36.24 27.88
C TRP A 223 40.96 -35.86 27.68
N PHE A 224 41.69 -35.55 28.76
CA PHE A 224 43.15 -35.41 28.74
C PHE A 224 43.84 -36.75 29.04
N ARG A 225 43.64 -37.80 28.22
CA ARG A 225 44.47 -39.04 28.21
C ARG A 225 44.46 -39.80 26.88
N PHE A 226 44.62 -39.11 25.74
CA PHE A 226 44.88 -39.83 24.47
C PHE A 226 46.06 -39.29 23.64
N LEU A 227 46.70 -38.18 24.06
CA LEU A 227 47.87 -37.60 23.37
C LEU A 227 49.19 -37.78 24.14
N ALA A 228 49.30 -38.85 24.94
CA ALA A 228 50.55 -39.24 25.61
C ALA A 228 50.91 -40.73 25.44
N TRP A 229 50.25 -41.45 24.52
CA TRP A 229 50.55 -42.87 24.25
C TRP A 229 51.15 -43.12 22.85
N LEU A 230 50.97 -42.24 21.87
CA LEU A 230 51.60 -42.35 20.54
C LEU A 230 52.99 -41.71 20.44
N ASN A 231 53.82 -41.87 21.47
CA ASN A 231 55.26 -41.54 21.40
C ASN A 231 56.15 -42.63 22.01
N ARG A 232 55.63 -43.86 22.08
CA ARG A 232 56.41 -45.08 22.31
C ARG A 232 55.83 -46.17 21.43
N LEU A 233 56.35 -46.27 20.20
CA LEU A 233 56.61 -47.47 19.41
C LEU A 233 56.70 -47.04 17.93
N PHE A 234 57.95 -46.97 17.44
CA PHE A 234 58.42 -46.61 16.09
C PHE A 234 58.47 -45.13 15.73
#